data_AF-A0A2I0UPK4-F1
#
_entry.id   AF-A0A2I0UPK4-F1
#
_cell.length_a   1.000
_cell.length_b   1.000
_cell.length_c   1.000
_cell.angle_alpha   90.00
_cell.angle_beta   90.00
_cell.angle_gamma   90.00
#
_symmetry.space_group_name_H-M   'P 1'
#
loop_
_entity.id
_entity.type
_entity.pdbx_description
1 polymer ?
#
loop_
_entity_poly.entity_id
_entity_poly.type
_entity_poly.pdbx_seq_one_letter_code
_entity_poly.pdbx_strand_id
1 'polypeptide(L)'
;MRKAKASLKESLARDVKVYKKGFFKYIGGKRKTRENVGPLLNETGAMVTEDAEKAELLNVAFASVFTVQASPQEYQTLEVTEKVWTKDFPLVQEDQVREKLSKLDNRKSMGPDGMHP
;
A
#
# COMPACT_ATOMS: atom_id res chain seq x y z
N MET A 1 -4.38 -0.91 35.69
CA MET A 1 -4.20 -0.51 34.27
C MET A 1 -2.79 -0.73 33.70
N ARG A 2 -1.69 -0.33 34.37
CA ARG A 2 -0.32 -0.49 33.82
C ARG A 2 0.10 -1.95 33.62
N LYS A 3 -0.15 -2.82 34.61
CA LYS A 3 0.19 -4.26 34.56
C LYS A 3 -0.49 -5.00 33.40
N ALA A 4 -1.79 -4.78 33.19
CA ALA A 4 -2.53 -5.39 32.08
C ALA A 4 -1.99 -4.98 30.69
N LYS A 5 -1.64 -3.70 30.52
CA LYS A 5 -1.03 -3.22 29.27
C LYS A 5 0.35 -3.81 29.01
N ALA A 6 1.16 -4.02 30.05
CA ALA A 6 2.48 -4.64 29.92
C ALA A 6 2.35 -6.12 29.53
N SER A 7 1.46 -6.86 30.20
CA SER A 7 1.19 -8.27 29.89
C SER A 7 0.68 -8.47 28.46
N LEU A 8 -0.21 -7.60 27.97
CA LEU A 8 -0.67 -7.63 26.57
C LEU A 8 0.47 -7.35 25.57
N LYS A 9 1.36 -6.39 25.86
CA LYS A 9 2.51 -6.12 24.99
C LYS A 9 3.46 -7.31 24.93
N GLU A 10 3.70 -7.94 26.08
CA GLU A 10 4.59 -9.09 26.20
C GLU A 10 4.06 -10.30 25.43
N SER A 11 2.77 -10.62 25.54
CA SER A 11 2.16 -11.70 24.75
C SER A 11 2.23 -11.43 23.26
N LEU A 12 1.90 -10.21 22.81
CA LEU A 12 2.01 -9.83 21.40
C LEU A 12 3.43 -9.89 20.86
N ALA A 13 4.44 -9.56 21.67
CA ALA A 13 5.84 -9.65 21.28
C ALA A 13 6.32 -11.10 21.16
N ARG A 14 5.94 -11.97 22.11
CA ARG A 14 6.24 -13.40 22.06
C ARG A 14 5.61 -14.07 20.84
N ASP A 15 4.36 -13.75 20.58
CA ASP A 15 3.58 -14.44 19.54
C ASP A 15 3.77 -13.82 18.16
N VAL A 16 4.60 -12.79 18.00
CA VAL A 16 4.73 -12.04 16.72
C VAL A 16 5.07 -12.95 15.54
N LYS A 17 5.82 -14.04 15.74
CA LYS A 17 6.18 -14.97 14.66
C LYS A 17 4.98 -15.81 14.18
N VAL A 18 4.04 -16.10 15.09
CA VAL A 18 2.88 -16.99 14.85
C VAL A 18 1.62 -16.16 14.54
N TYR A 19 1.42 -15.05 15.24
CA TYR A 19 0.25 -14.17 15.15
C TYR A 19 0.67 -12.71 14.88
N LYS A 20 1.26 -12.50 13.70
CA LYS A 20 1.68 -11.16 13.22
C LYS A 20 0.53 -10.14 13.24
N LYS A 21 -0.69 -10.57 12.88
CA LYS A 21 -1.88 -9.72 12.76
C LYS A 21 -2.19 -8.97 14.06
N GLY A 22 -2.11 -9.62 15.22
CA GLY A 22 -2.36 -8.99 16.52
C GLY A 22 -1.35 -7.90 16.85
N PHE A 23 -0.07 -8.19 16.61
CA PHE A 23 1.02 -7.24 16.88
C PHE A 23 0.89 -5.99 16.02
N PHE A 24 0.73 -6.16 14.69
CA PHE A 24 0.58 -5.01 13.78
C PHE A 24 -0.71 -4.23 14.02
N LYS A 25 -1.82 -4.90 14.38
CA LYS A 25 -3.07 -4.22 14.79
C LYS A 25 -2.87 -3.38 16.05
N TYR A 26 -2.21 -3.94 17.06
CA TYR A 26 -1.91 -3.22 18.31
C TYR A 26 -1.02 -2.00 18.06
N ILE A 27 0.04 -2.16 17.27
CA ILE A 27 0.94 -1.05 16.91
C ILE A 27 0.19 -0.01 16.07
N GLY A 28 -0.59 -0.43 15.07
CA GLY A 28 -1.41 0.46 14.23
C GLY A 28 -2.36 1.32 15.05
N GLY A 29 -3.12 0.71 15.99
CA GLY A 29 -4.01 1.46 16.89
C GLY A 29 -3.30 2.29 17.97
N LYS A 30 -1.97 2.16 18.12
CA LYS A 30 -1.15 3.01 18.99
C LYS A 30 -0.44 4.13 18.25
N ARG A 31 -0.20 3.96 16.95
CA ARG A 31 0.30 5.03 16.10
C ARG A 31 -0.80 6.08 15.99
N LYS A 32 -0.46 7.35 16.18
CA LYS A 32 -1.30 8.44 15.70
C LYS A 32 -1.09 8.46 14.20
N THR A 33 -2.09 8.07 13.42
CA THR A 33 -2.05 8.26 11.97
C THR A 33 -2.04 9.77 11.74
N ARG A 34 -0.91 10.32 11.27
CA ARG A 34 -0.94 11.58 10.55
C ARG A 34 -1.30 11.17 9.13
N GLU A 35 -2.60 11.17 8.83
CA GLU A 35 -3.12 10.71 7.53
C GLU A 35 -2.73 11.66 6.38
N ASN A 36 -2.16 12.82 6.72
CA ASN A 36 -2.13 13.96 5.85
C ASN A 36 -0.69 14.43 5.68
N VAL A 37 -0.34 14.75 4.43
CA VAL A 37 0.75 15.68 4.17
C VAL A 37 0.43 16.96 4.93
N GLY A 38 1.37 17.39 5.78
CA GLY A 38 1.22 18.63 6.55
C GLY A 38 1.04 19.84 5.62
N PRO A 39 0.68 21.02 6.16
CA PRO A 39 0.56 22.23 5.36
C PRO A 39 1.85 22.45 4.56
N LEU A 40 1.72 22.55 3.24
CA LEU A 40 2.83 22.88 2.35
C LEU A 40 2.83 24.38 2.08
N LEU A 41 3.98 24.92 1.70
CA LEU A 41 4.09 26.28 1.19
C LEU A 41 4.29 26.20 -0.32
N ASN A 42 3.53 26.97 -1.08
CA ASN A 42 3.78 27.13 -2.51
C ASN A 42 4.97 28.07 -2.75
N GLU A 43 5.30 28.31 -4.02
CA GLU A 43 6.41 29.17 -4.44
C GLU A 43 6.29 30.61 -3.93
N THR A 44 5.06 31.10 -3.71
CA THR A 44 4.75 32.43 -3.16
C THR A 44 4.80 32.46 -1.63
N GLY A 45 5.07 31.32 -0.97
CA GLY A 45 5.07 31.20 0.48
C GLY A 45 3.67 31.13 1.12
N ALA A 46 2.62 30.93 0.32
CA ALA A 46 1.25 30.75 0.80
C ALA A 46 0.98 29.29 1.21
N MET A 47 0.17 29.13 2.26
CA MET A 47 -0.14 27.81 2.83
C MET A 47 -1.16 27.06 1.97
N VAL A 48 -0.75 25.91 1.46
CA VAL A 48 -1.58 25.00 0.66
C VAL A 48 -2.26 24.01 1.60
N THR A 49 -3.60 24.01 1.58
CA THR A 49 -4.41 23.18 2.48
C THR A 49 -5.18 22.07 1.74
N GLU A 50 -5.54 22.31 0.47
CA GLU A 50 -6.27 21.37 -0.37
C GLU A 50 -5.38 20.23 -0.87
N ASP A 51 -5.91 19.00 -0.88
CA ASP A 51 -5.15 17.79 -1.25
C ASP A 51 -4.76 17.77 -2.73
N ALA A 52 -5.62 18.30 -3.63
CA ALA A 52 -5.33 18.40 -5.05
C ALA A 52 -4.14 19.34 -5.32
N GLU A 53 -4.17 20.54 -4.73
CA GLU A 53 -3.07 21.51 -4.84
C GLU A 53 -1.75 20.97 -4.26
N LYS A 54 -1.80 20.24 -3.12
CA LYS A 54 -0.62 19.56 -2.56
C LYS A 54 -0.07 18.50 -3.51
N ALA A 55 -0.94 17.74 -4.19
CA ALA A 55 -0.52 16.73 -5.15
C ALA A 55 0.16 17.36 -6.38
N GLU A 56 -0.41 18.44 -6.92
CA GLU A 56 0.18 19.17 -8.04
C GLU A 56 1.55 19.76 -7.68
N LEU A 57 1.67 20.41 -6.52
CA LEU A 57 2.93 20.98 -6.05
C LEU A 57 4.03 19.92 -5.92
N LEU A 58 3.70 18.76 -5.33
CA LEU A 58 4.63 17.63 -5.22
C LEU A 58 5.01 17.05 -6.58
N ASN A 59 4.06 16.99 -7.51
CA ASN A 59 4.30 16.50 -8.86
C ASN A 59 5.25 17.42 -9.65
N VAL A 60 5.09 18.74 -9.53
CA VAL A 60 6.00 19.74 -10.12
C VAL A 60 7.41 19.61 -9.54
N ALA A 61 7.52 19.50 -8.21
CA ALA A 61 8.81 19.30 -7.54
C ALA A 61 9.50 18.01 -8.01
N PHE A 62 8.75 16.90 -8.11
CA PHE A 62 9.24 15.62 -8.62
C PHE A 62 9.66 15.71 -10.08
N ALA A 63 8.91 16.38 -10.95
CA ALA A 63 9.29 16.58 -12.34
C ALA A 63 10.60 17.39 -12.48
N SER A 64 10.82 18.39 -11.61
CA SER A 64 12.00 19.24 -11.67
C SER A 64 13.34 18.52 -11.44
N VAL A 65 13.33 17.39 -10.70
CA VAL A 65 14.56 16.60 -10.49
C VAL A 65 14.94 15.80 -11.74
N PHE A 66 13.99 15.60 -12.66
CA PHE A 66 14.27 15.06 -13.98
C PHE A 66 14.66 16.22 -14.90
N THR A 67 15.93 16.60 -14.84
CA THR A 67 16.49 17.53 -15.82
C THR A 67 16.39 16.91 -17.22
N VAL A 68 16.05 17.76 -18.20
CA VAL A 68 16.06 17.40 -19.62
C VAL A 68 17.51 17.16 -20.05
N GLN A 69 18.03 15.97 -19.76
CA GLN A 69 18.99 15.33 -20.63
C GLN A 69 18.25 14.19 -21.34
N ALA A 70 17.23 14.60 -22.08
CA ALA A 70 16.50 13.73 -22.98
C ALA A 70 17.42 13.41 -24.18
N SER A 71 18.05 12.23 -24.16
CA SER A 71 17.85 11.39 -25.33
C SER A 71 16.33 11.18 -25.47
N PRO A 72 15.77 11.13 -26.69
CA PRO A 72 14.36 10.87 -26.90
C PRO A 72 14.08 9.41 -26.57
N GLN A 73 14.11 9.06 -25.28
CA GLN A 73 13.49 7.86 -24.80
C GLN A 73 12.05 8.25 -24.56
N GLU A 74 11.28 8.05 -25.63
CA GLU A 74 9.83 8.01 -25.65
C GLU A 74 9.30 7.66 -24.25
N TYR A 75 8.72 8.67 -23.58
CA TYR A 75 7.68 8.35 -22.61
C TYR A 75 6.74 7.46 -23.39
N GLN A 76 6.68 6.18 -23.02
CA GLN A 76 5.73 5.26 -23.61
C GLN A 76 4.36 5.87 -23.33
N THR A 77 3.86 6.65 -24.29
CA THR A 77 2.45 6.81 -24.51
C THR A 77 1.98 5.38 -24.65
N LEU A 78 1.43 4.89 -23.56
CA LEU A 78 0.72 3.63 -23.51
C LEU A 78 -0.54 3.91 -24.32
N GLU A 79 -0.38 3.97 -25.64
CA GLU A 79 -1.43 3.60 -26.56
C GLU A 79 -1.80 2.21 -26.12
N VAL A 80 -2.88 2.12 -25.34
CA VAL A 80 -3.62 0.89 -25.13
C VAL A 80 -4.15 0.54 -26.50
N THR A 81 -3.29 -0.03 -27.34
CA THR A 81 -3.75 -0.86 -28.43
C THR A 81 -4.52 -1.97 -27.71
N GLU A 82 -5.84 -2.01 -27.90
CA GLU A 82 -6.67 -3.17 -27.58
C GLU A 82 -6.18 -4.35 -28.44
N LYS A 83 -4.98 -4.84 -28.16
CA LYS A 83 -4.55 -6.16 -28.57
C LYS A 83 -5.39 -7.08 -27.70
N VAL A 84 -6.51 -7.50 -28.27
CA VAL A 84 -7.36 -8.57 -27.78
C VAL A 84 -6.43 -9.66 -27.29
N TRP A 85 -6.30 -9.74 -25.96
CA TRP A 85 -5.49 -10.77 -25.35
C TRP A 85 -6.32 -12.04 -25.44
N THR A 86 -6.24 -12.74 -26.58
CA THR A 86 -6.66 -14.13 -26.68
C THR A 86 -5.63 -14.96 -25.92
N LYS A 87 -5.76 -14.91 -24.60
CA LYS A 87 -4.99 -15.72 -23.66
C LYS A 87 -5.74 -17.03 -23.69
N ASP A 88 -5.13 -18.07 -24.24
CA ASP A 88 -5.53 -19.43 -23.91
C ASP A 88 -5.28 -19.57 -22.40
N PHE A 89 -6.29 -19.21 -21.60
CA PHE A 89 -6.22 -19.40 -20.17
C PHE A 89 -6.19 -20.91 -19.96
N PRO A 90 -5.20 -21.44 -19.21
CA PRO A 90 -5.26 -22.83 -18.82
C PRO A 90 -6.61 -23.06 -18.12
N LEU A 91 -7.34 -24.09 -18.52
CA LEU A 91 -8.61 -24.44 -17.89
C LEU A 91 -8.33 -24.83 -16.44
N VAL A 92 -8.41 -23.86 -15.54
CA VAL A 92 -8.23 -24.05 -14.12
C VAL A 92 -9.48 -24.75 -13.59
N GLN A 93 -9.32 -25.97 -13.09
CA GLN A 93 -10.43 -26.68 -12.45
C GLN A 93 -10.76 -26.07 -11.09
N GLU A 94 -12.05 -25.87 -10.85
CA GLU A 94 -12.58 -25.23 -9.64
C GLU A 94 -12.11 -25.94 -8.36
N ASP A 95 -12.06 -27.27 -8.37
CA ASP A 95 -11.63 -28.07 -7.22
C ASP A 95 -10.17 -27.79 -6.82
N GLN A 96 -9.30 -27.55 -7.79
CA GLN A 96 -7.89 -27.19 -7.52
C GLN A 96 -7.78 -25.81 -6.86
N VAL A 97 -8.66 -24.87 -7.24
CA VAL A 97 -8.72 -23.54 -6.63
C VAL A 97 -9.28 -23.64 -5.21
N ARG A 98 -10.37 -24.39 -5.02
CA ARG A 98 -10.99 -24.62 -3.71
C ARG A 98 -10.01 -25.26 -2.72
N GLU A 99 -9.24 -26.25 -3.15
CA GLU A 99 -8.22 -26.90 -2.31
C GLU A 99 -7.09 -25.94 -1.91
N LYS A 100 -6.68 -25.03 -2.80
CA LYS A 100 -5.67 -24.01 -2.48
C LYS A 100 -6.23 -22.96 -1.52
N LEU A 101 -7.46 -22.51 -1.75
CA LEU A 101 -8.12 -21.52 -0.89
C LEU A 101 -8.38 -22.06 0.53
N SER A 102 -8.61 -23.36 0.70
CA SER A 102 -8.80 -23.97 2.02
C SER A 102 -7.52 -24.02 2.87
N LYS A 103 -6.35 -23.86 2.24
CA LYS A 103 -5.03 -23.89 2.90
C LYS A 103 -4.50 -22.50 3.28
N LEU A 104 -5.23 -21.43 2.96
CA LEU A 104 -4.82 -20.06 3.30
C LEU A 104 -4.76 -19.85 4.82
N ASP A 105 -3.75 -19.13 5.29
CA ASP A 105 -3.56 -18.88 6.73
C ASP A 105 -4.28 -17.58 7.13
N ASN A 106 -5.48 -17.72 7.70
CA ASN A 106 -6.31 -16.60 8.17
C ASN A 106 -5.66 -15.74 9.28
N ARG A 107 -4.53 -16.20 9.86
CA ARG A 107 -3.72 -15.44 10.82
C ARG A 107 -2.79 -14.44 10.13
N LYS A 108 -2.57 -14.56 8.82
CA LYS A 108 -1.81 -13.60 8.02
C LYS A 108 -2.64 -12.35 7.74
N SER A 109 -1.97 -11.30 7.30
CA SER A 109 -2.64 -10.06 6.90
C SER A 109 -3.22 -10.22 5.50
N MET A 110 -4.39 -9.61 5.26
CA MET A 110 -5.01 -9.57 3.93
C MET A 110 -4.26 -8.61 3.01
N GLY A 111 -4.26 -8.91 1.71
CA GLY A 111 -3.81 -7.98 0.67
C GLY A 111 -4.84 -6.87 0.40
N PRO A 112 -4.55 -5.97 -0.56
CA PRO A 112 -5.48 -4.94 -1.03
C PRO A 112 -6.77 -5.52 -1.61
N ASP A 113 -6.70 -6.76 -2.10
CA ASP A 113 -7.80 -7.58 -2.62
C ASP A 113 -8.67 -8.20 -1.52
N GLY A 114 -8.27 -8.05 -0.25
CA GLY A 114 -8.95 -8.64 0.88
C GLY A 114 -8.70 -10.14 1.08
N MET A 115 -7.73 -10.74 0.40
CA MET A 115 -7.46 -12.18 0.52
C MET A 115 -6.29 -12.46 1.45
N HIS A 116 -6.41 -13.52 2.24
CA HIS A 116 -5.31 -14.04 3.04
C HIS A 116 -4.36 -14.85 2.15
N PRO A 117 -3.04 -14.76 2.33
CA PRO A 117 -2.07 -15.60 1.62
C PRO A 117 -2.04 -17.05 2.15
#